data_AF-A0AAF0F5W2-F1
#
_entry.id   AF-A0AAF0F5W2-F1
#
_cell.length_a   1.000
_cell.length_b   1.000
_cell.length_c   1.000
_cell.angle_alpha   90.00
_cell.angle_beta   90.00
_cell.angle_gamma   90.00
#
_symmetry.space_group_name_H-M   'P 1'
#
loop_
_entity.id
_entity.type
_entity.pdbx_description
1 polymer ?
#
loop_
_entity_poly.entity_id
_entity_poly.type
_entity_poly.pdbx_seq_one_letter_code
_entity_poly.pdbx_strand_id
1 'polypeptide(L)'
;MFLPRSVAGTKRQHPLRGDVACIVPTHASVSDGDDLISGRLLNLLSPWTCSRRSDSLAKLVQSAQESREGVHVARLLATPEIQAIDCTSSSQLASCIRQLECFRWVRIEDFLVYFDTFDVQSTEIVFVENVCDRACEPLSVAQRVFALAKVDLPKPIILAIAPPSLDAEQAFLCSAVTSKLKSALVVTDKNTAKYMLSRFNWALDRSWLDSKQVSHLISDAVYAQTRCLAYADFQHRADQYQAWQRELIHRNIHAAQKRVHATPSSNLMTPTSSSDPLPPTTSKTASKKTEPSQSYPSETIVVLQNAKKVDSATFKAELARLLPNCIDYVQVENTQVFVRCATADAARKLCEMSSEFIVRPSILQGAQERAYWENIPVRVKNAALRRASR
;
A
#
# COMPACT_ATOMS: atom_id res chain seq x y z
N MET A 1 10.76 -22.50 -28.64
CA MET A 1 10.33 -23.78 -28.05
C MET A 1 9.48 -23.43 -26.84
N PHE A 2 8.16 -23.41 -27.05
CA PHE A 2 7.13 -23.11 -26.07
C PHE A 2 6.71 -24.41 -25.38
N LEU A 3 6.56 -24.40 -24.06
CA LEU A 3 5.78 -25.39 -23.33
C LEU A 3 4.75 -24.67 -22.44
N PRO A 4 3.45 -24.95 -22.58
CA PRO A 4 2.38 -24.30 -21.83
C PRO A 4 2.22 -24.94 -20.45
N ARG A 5 1.92 -24.13 -19.42
CA ARG A 5 1.47 -24.68 -18.13
C ARG A 5 -0.05 -24.86 -18.16
N SER A 6 -0.42 -26.13 -18.04
CA SER A 6 -1.77 -26.65 -17.99
C SER A 6 -2.60 -26.04 -16.86
N VAL A 7 -3.82 -25.66 -17.20
CA VAL A 7 -4.93 -25.41 -16.29
C VAL A 7 -5.52 -26.78 -15.95
N ALA A 8 -5.51 -27.16 -14.68
CA ALA A 8 -6.31 -28.28 -14.19
C ALA A 8 -6.73 -27.97 -12.76
N GLY A 9 -8.00 -27.56 -12.62
CA GLY A 9 -8.64 -27.47 -11.33
C GLY A 9 -8.90 -28.87 -10.78
N THR A 10 -8.59 -29.06 -9.50
CA THR A 10 -9.21 -30.12 -8.70
C THR A 10 -9.70 -29.50 -7.40
N LYS A 11 -11.03 -29.33 -7.32
CA LYS A 11 -11.74 -29.26 -6.04
C LYS A 11 -11.43 -30.56 -5.29
N ARG A 12 -10.89 -30.47 -4.06
CA ARG A 12 -10.81 -31.62 -3.14
C ARG A 12 -11.58 -31.30 -1.87
N GLN A 13 -12.34 -32.31 -1.45
CA GLN A 13 -13.24 -32.31 -0.30
C GLN A 13 -12.49 -32.17 1.02
N HIS A 14 -13.12 -31.50 1.98
CA HIS A 14 -12.70 -31.45 3.39
C HIS A 14 -12.82 -32.82 4.06
N PRO A 15 -11.85 -33.26 4.88
CA PRO A 15 -12.10 -34.28 5.88
C PRO A 15 -12.76 -33.66 7.13
N LEU A 16 -13.85 -34.30 7.57
CA LEU A 16 -14.59 -34.02 8.79
C LEU A 16 -13.84 -34.55 10.03
N ARG A 17 -13.79 -33.70 11.07
CA ARG A 17 -13.72 -33.95 12.53
C ARG A 17 -12.74 -34.99 13.10
N GLY A 18 -11.91 -34.51 14.02
CA GLY A 18 -11.35 -35.29 15.13
C GLY A 18 -10.30 -34.50 15.92
N ASP A 19 -10.69 -34.06 17.11
CA ASP A 19 -9.89 -33.54 18.23
C ASP A 19 -9.50 -32.05 18.31
N VAL A 20 -9.57 -31.60 19.57
CA VAL A 20 -9.87 -30.25 20.07
C VAL A 20 -8.88 -29.21 19.56
N ALA A 21 -9.33 -28.40 18.58
CA ALA A 21 -8.66 -27.18 18.21
C ALA A 21 -8.53 -26.27 19.43
N CYS A 22 -7.32 -25.73 19.63
CA CYS A 22 -7.10 -24.57 20.48
C CYS A 22 -8.16 -23.53 20.11
N ILE A 23 -9.10 -23.27 21.03
CA ILE A 23 -10.15 -22.27 20.84
C ILE A 23 -9.43 -20.93 20.69
N VAL A 24 -9.27 -20.48 19.43
CA VAL A 24 -9.27 -19.05 19.14
C VAL A 24 -10.60 -18.56 19.69
N PRO A 25 -10.64 -17.57 20.60
CA PRO A 25 -11.89 -17.10 21.18
C PRO A 25 -12.91 -16.89 20.07
N THR A 26 -14.01 -17.64 20.11
CA THR A 26 -15.12 -17.47 19.19
C THR A 26 -15.62 -16.04 19.38
N HIS A 27 -15.27 -15.19 18.42
CA HIS A 27 -15.59 -13.78 18.42
C HIS A 27 -17.11 -13.60 18.60
N ALA A 28 -17.53 -12.92 19.67
CA ALA A 28 -18.67 -12.02 19.56
C ALA A 28 -18.43 -11.17 18.32
N SER A 29 -19.40 -11.00 17.43
CA SER A 29 -19.25 -10.31 16.13
C SER A 29 -18.48 -8.99 16.28
N VAL A 30 -17.16 -9.04 16.11
CA VAL A 30 -16.28 -7.88 16.19
C VAL A 30 -16.49 -7.15 14.88
N SER A 31 -16.81 -5.86 14.95
CA SER A 31 -16.94 -5.07 13.74
C SER A 31 -15.57 -4.92 13.10
N ASP A 32 -15.49 -4.91 11.76
CA ASP A 32 -14.22 -4.68 11.04
C ASP A 32 -13.48 -3.40 11.51
N GLY A 33 -14.20 -2.44 12.12
CA GLY A 33 -13.63 -1.23 12.70
C GLY A 33 -12.85 -1.45 14.00
N ASP A 34 -13.25 -2.41 14.84
CA ASP A 34 -12.59 -2.65 16.13
C ASP A 34 -11.23 -3.34 15.98
N ASP A 35 -11.04 -4.14 14.92
CA ASP A 35 -9.75 -4.76 14.59
C ASP A 35 -8.71 -3.69 14.19
N LEU A 36 -9.14 -2.67 13.45
CA LEU A 36 -8.29 -1.53 13.09
C LEU A 36 -7.88 -0.74 14.34
N ILE A 37 -8.84 -0.44 15.22
CA ILE A 37 -8.58 0.28 16.48
C ILE A 37 -7.62 -0.54 17.35
N SER A 38 -7.87 -1.84 17.50
CA SER A 38 -7.02 -2.76 18.27
C SER A 38 -5.60 -2.84 17.68
N GLY A 39 -5.46 -2.88 16.35
CA GLY A 39 -4.15 -2.84 15.68
C GLY A 39 -3.39 -1.53 15.94
N ARG A 40 -4.07 -0.39 16.04
CA ARG A 40 -3.45 0.89 16.44
C ARG A 40 -3.07 0.88 17.92
N LEU A 41 -3.94 0.37 18.79
CA LEU A 41 -3.69 0.26 20.22
C LEU A 41 -2.49 -0.65 20.53
N LEU A 42 -2.31 -1.74 19.78
CA LEU A 42 -1.12 -2.61 19.87
C LEU A 42 0.16 -1.79 19.81
N ASN A 43 0.27 -0.86 18.86
CA ASN A 43 1.45 -0.01 18.74
C ASN A 43 1.46 1.13 19.77
N LEU A 44 0.31 1.78 20.03
CA LEU A 44 0.23 2.96 20.89
C LEU A 44 0.45 2.68 22.37
N LEU A 45 0.02 1.50 22.84
CA LEU A 45 0.09 1.09 24.25
C LEU A 45 1.29 0.17 24.54
N SER A 46 2.01 -0.27 23.51
CA SER A 46 3.18 -1.12 23.65
C SER A 46 4.22 -0.51 24.59
N PRO A 47 4.74 -1.26 25.58
CA PRO A 47 5.86 -0.82 26.41
C PRO A 47 7.06 -0.31 25.59
N TRP A 48 7.36 -0.97 24.48
CA TRP A 48 8.49 -0.63 23.63
C TRP A 48 8.28 0.70 22.86
N THR A 49 7.06 0.95 22.39
CA THR A 49 6.73 2.20 21.71
C THR A 49 6.61 3.34 22.71
N CYS A 50 5.99 3.10 23.87
CA CYS A 50 5.87 4.07 24.94
C CYS A 50 7.25 4.51 25.45
N SER A 51 8.23 3.61 25.58
CA SER A 51 9.60 3.97 26.03
C SER A 51 10.34 4.93 25.08
N ARG A 52 9.83 5.14 23.85
CA ARG A 52 10.41 6.02 22.82
C ARG A 52 9.58 7.28 22.59
N ARG A 53 8.49 7.45 23.34
CA ARG A 53 7.56 8.56 23.23
C ARG A 53 7.57 9.38 24.51
N SER A 54 7.36 10.68 24.38
CA SER A 54 7.34 11.64 25.50
C SER A 54 5.98 12.27 25.74
N ASP A 55 4.95 11.77 25.05
CA ASP A 55 3.60 12.29 25.10
C ASP A 55 2.80 11.83 26.33
N SER A 56 1.57 12.31 26.45
CA SER A 56 0.77 12.14 27.67
C SER A 56 0.38 10.69 27.92
N LEU A 57 0.04 9.96 26.85
CA LEU A 57 -0.28 8.54 26.90
C LEU A 57 0.95 7.72 27.28
N ALA A 58 2.10 7.98 26.65
CA ALA A 58 3.34 7.26 26.96
C ALA A 58 3.74 7.40 28.43
N LYS A 59 3.68 8.62 28.99
CA LYS A 59 3.96 8.87 30.42
C LYS A 59 2.97 8.16 31.34
N LEU A 60 1.69 8.14 30.97
CA LEU A 60 0.65 7.44 31.74
C LEU A 60 0.90 5.93 31.78
N VAL A 61 1.23 5.31 30.64
CA VAL A 61 1.55 3.88 30.56
C VAL A 61 2.82 3.57 31.36
N GLN A 62 3.90 4.33 31.17
CA GLN A 62 5.15 4.13 31.91
C GLN A 62 4.95 4.25 33.43
N SER A 63 4.25 5.30 33.88
CA SER A 63 3.95 5.50 35.30
C SER A 63 3.15 4.33 35.88
N ALA A 64 2.19 3.78 35.12
CA ALA A 64 1.42 2.62 35.54
C ALA A 64 2.25 1.32 35.59
N GLN A 65 3.22 1.16 34.69
CA GLN A 65 4.16 0.05 34.72
C GLN A 65 5.07 0.10 35.96
N GLU A 66 5.57 1.30 36.29
CA GLU A 66 6.44 1.52 37.46
C GLU A 66 5.69 1.32 38.78
N SER A 67 4.48 1.86 38.90
CA SER A 67 3.66 1.73 40.12
C SER A 67 2.92 0.39 40.22
N ARG A 68 2.83 -0.37 39.12
CA ARG A 68 1.98 -1.56 38.96
C ARG A 68 0.50 -1.30 39.23
N GLU A 69 0.06 -0.04 39.10
CA GLU A 69 -1.32 0.35 39.29
C GLU A 69 -2.12 0.23 37.99
N GLY A 70 -3.40 -0.10 38.11
CA GLY A 70 -4.32 -0.14 36.97
C GLY A 70 -4.71 1.25 36.52
N VAL A 71 -4.71 1.48 35.21
CA VAL A 71 -5.21 2.72 34.60
C VAL A 71 -6.64 2.52 34.16
N HIS A 72 -7.56 3.31 34.72
CA HIS A 72 -8.95 3.26 34.28
C HIS A 72 -9.08 3.62 32.78
N VAL A 73 -9.86 2.84 32.03
CA VAL A 73 -10.04 3.00 30.58
C VAL A 73 -10.49 4.43 30.20
N ALA A 74 -11.35 5.05 31.01
CA ALA A 74 -11.76 6.44 30.77
C ALA A 74 -10.59 7.44 30.83
N ARG A 75 -9.55 7.17 31.64
CA ARG A 75 -8.34 7.99 31.71
C ARG A 75 -7.49 7.80 30.45
N LEU A 76 -7.42 6.60 29.90
CA LEU A 76 -6.79 6.35 28.60
C LEU A 76 -7.55 7.09 27.48
N LEU A 77 -8.89 6.97 27.45
CA LEU A 77 -9.76 7.63 26.47
C LEU A 77 -9.65 9.17 26.50
N ALA A 78 -9.30 9.75 27.64
CA ALA A 78 -9.08 11.18 27.80
C ALA A 78 -7.75 11.68 27.19
N THR A 79 -6.85 10.78 26.79
CA THR A 79 -5.57 11.18 26.17
C THR A 79 -5.77 11.55 24.69
N PRO A 80 -5.11 12.63 24.20
CA PRO A 80 -5.24 13.05 22.79
C PRO A 80 -4.88 11.95 21.79
N GLU A 81 -3.93 11.08 22.14
CA GLU A 81 -3.45 10.02 21.26
C GLU A 81 -4.50 8.92 21.07
N ILE A 82 -5.30 8.62 22.10
CA ILE A 82 -6.43 7.68 22.00
C ILE A 82 -7.65 8.34 21.33
N GLN A 83 -7.85 9.64 21.51
CA GLN A 83 -8.91 10.36 20.80
C GLN A 83 -8.67 10.40 19.29
N ALA A 84 -7.41 10.39 18.86
CA ALA A 84 -7.01 10.39 17.45
C ALA A 84 -7.27 9.07 16.71
N ILE A 85 -7.64 7.98 17.40
CA ILE A 85 -7.88 6.67 16.77
C ILE A 85 -9.36 6.33 16.59
N ASP A 86 -10.24 7.34 16.60
CA ASP A 86 -11.70 7.20 16.40
C ASP A 86 -12.40 6.27 17.40
N CYS A 87 -11.80 6.05 18.58
CA CYS A 87 -12.42 5.29 19.65
C CYS A 87 -13.38 6.21 20.42
N THR A 88 -14.68 5.88 20.41
CA THR A 88 -15.73 6.81 20.86
C THR A 88 -16.24 6.56 22.28
N SER A 89 -15.92 5.40 22.87
CA SER A 89 -16.45 5.02 24.18
C SER A 89 -15.49 4.15 25.00
N SER A 90 -15.62 4.18 26.32
CA SER A 90 -14.84 3.34 27.23
C SER A 90 -15.11 1.85 27.02
N SER A 91 -16.33 1.46 26.66
CA SER A 91 -16.66 0.06 26.37
C SER A 91 -15.99 -0.43 25.09
N GLN A 92 -15.96 0.39 24.03
CA GLN A 92 -15.23 0.07 22.80
C GLN A 92 -13.73 -0.05 23.09
N LEU A 93 -13.14 0.91 23.81
CA LEU A 93 -11.73 0.88 24.16
C LEU A 93 -11.38 -0.36 24.99
N ALA A 94 -12.19 -0.69 26.00
CA ALA A 94 -12.01 -1.88 26.83
C ALA A 94 -12.08 -3.17 25.99
N SER A 95 -13.04 -3.24 25.06
CA SER A 95 -13.17 -4.39 24.14
C SER A 95 -11.93 -4.53 23.24
N CYS A 96 -11.44 -3.44 22.66
CA CYS A 96 -10.25 -3.45 21.81
C CYS A 96 -8.98 -3.82 22.58
N ILE A 97 -8.80 -3.28 23.79
CA ILE A 97 -7.66 -3.64 24.66
C ILE A 97 -7.69 -5.12 25.04
N ARG A 98 -8.89 -5.69 25.29
CA ARG A 98 -9.03 -7.12 25.60
C ARG A 98 -8.49 -8.03 24.48
N GLN A 99 -8.56 -7.59 23.24
CA GLN A 99 -7.99 -8.35 22.11
C GLN A 99 -6.45 -8.45 22.17
N LEU A 100 -5.80 -7.54 22.89
CA LEU A 100 -4.34 -7.46 23.04
C LEU A 100 -3.81 -8.34 24.18
N GLU A 101 -4.67 -8.86 25.07
CA GLU A 101 -4.24 -9.66 26.22
C GLU A 101 -3.45 -10.91 25.83
N CYS A 102 -3.69 -11.44 24.63
CA CYS A 102 -2.94 -12.57 24.10
C CYS A 102 -1.43 -12.29 23.98
N PHE A 103 -1.01 -11.03 23.86
CA PHE A 103 0.39 -10.61 23.79
C PHE A 103 1.06 -10.43 25.16
N ARG A 104 0.30 -10.59 26.26
CA ARG A 104 0.79 -10.72 27.64
C ARG A 104 1.52 -9.51 28.23
N TRP A 105 1.50 -8.36 27.56
CA TRP A 105 2.05 -7.12 28.12
C TRP A 105 0.96 -6.16 28.61
N VAL A 106 -0.31 -6.52 28.39
CA VAL A 106 -1.49 -5.77 28.83
C VAL A 106 -2.56 -6.76 29.32
N ARG A 107 -3.27 -6.38 30.38
CA ARG A 107 -4.49 -7.06 30.88
C ARG A 107 -5.55 -6.04 31.28
N ILE A 108 -6.82 -6.42 31.19
CA ILE A 108 -7.94 -5.56 31.60
C ILE A 108 -8.88 -6.29 32.57
N GLU A 109 -9.08 -5.69 33.74
CA GLU A 109 -9.98 -6.18 34.80
C GLU A 109 -10.87 -5.02 35.24
N ASP A 110 -12.20 -5.16 35.18
CA ASP A 110 -13.16 -4.14 35.65
C ASP A 110 -12.87 -2.70 35.15
N PHE A 111 -12.54 -2.55 33.86
CA PHE A 111 -12.14 -1.28 33.24
C PHE A 111 -10.83 -0.68 33.76
N LEU A 112 -10.04 -1.41 34.53
CA LEU A 112 -8.65 -1.09 34.85
C LEU A 112 -7.72 -1.84 33.90
N VAL A 113 -6.84 -1.11 33.24
CA VAL A 113 -5.83 -1.64 32.33
C VAL A 113 -4.50 -1.68 33.07
N TYR A 114 -3.90 -2.87 33.13
CA TYR A 114 -2.58 -3.05 33.73
C TYR A 114 -1.58 -3.35 32.62
N PHE A 115 -0.40 -2.77 32.74
CA PHE A 115 0.70 -2.93 31.81
C PHE A 115 1.84 -3.67 32.51
N ASP A 116 2.27 -4.79 31.94
CA ASP A 116 3.39 -5.54 32.50
C ASP A 116 4.71 -4.85 32.16
N THR A 117 5.69 -4.99 33.06
CA THR A 117 7.03 -4.47 32.82
C THR A 117 7.75 -5.35 31.81
N PHE A 118 8.46 -4.70 30.88
CA PHE A 118 9.25 -5.38 29.86
C PHE A 118 10.64 -4.77 29.77
N ASP A 119 11.67 -5.61 29.72
CA ASP A 119 13.04 -5.13 29.48
C ASP A 119 13.20 -4.76 28.01
N VAL A 120 13.11 -3.46 27.71
CA VAL A 120 13.23 -2.92 26.36
C VAL A 120 14.57 -3.29 25.71
N GLN A 121 15.64 -3.52 26.48
CA GLN A 121 16.97 -3.92 25.96
C GLN A 121 16.99 -5.38 25.47
N SER A 122 15.98 -6.17 25.83
CA SER A 122 15.79 -7.55 25.39
C SER A 122 14.90 -7.66 24.14
N THR A 123 14.55 -6.53 23.51
CA THR A 123 13.76 -6.52 22.27
C THR A 123 14.61 -6.63 21.02
N GLU A 124 14.02 -7.25 20.01
CA GLU A 124 14.58 -7.38 18.66
C GLU A 124 13.51 -7.01 17.64
N ILE A 125 13.94 -6.50 16.48
CA ILE A 125 13.07 -6.23 15.34
C ILE A 125 13.33 -7.32 14.30
N VAL A 126 12.26 -7.96 13.85
CA VAL A 126 12.30 -8.96 12.78
C VAL A 126 11.41 -8.50 11.64
N PHE A 127 11.94 -8.51 10.42
CA PHE A 127 11.12 -8.36 9.23
C PHE A 127 10.48 -9.70 8.90
N VAL A 128 9.16 -9.72 8.73
CA VAL A 128 8.41 -10.90 8.32
C VAL A 128 7.68 -10.63 7.02
N GLU A 129 8.05 -11.38 5.99
CA GLU A 129 7.45 -11.32 4.66
C GLU A 129 6.27 -12.29 4.54
N ASN A 130 5.21 -11.89 3.84
CA ASN A 130 4.06 -12.75 3.50
C ASN A 130 3.46 -13.47 4.73
N VAL A 131 3.18 -12.72 5.80
CA VAL A 131 2.52 -13.26 7.01
C VAL A 131 1.07 -13.66 6.71
N CYS A 132 0.41 -12.89 5.85
CA CYS A 132 -0.95 -13.12 5.40
C CYS A 132 -0.97 -13.35 3.87
N ASP A 133 -1.88 -14.20 3.38
CA ASP A 133 -2.09 -14.39 1.93
C ASP A 133 -2.52 -13.09 1.24
N ARG A 134 -3.31 -12.28 1.95
CA ARG A 134 -3.79 -10.96 1.55
C ARG A 134 -3.37 -9.94 2.58
N ALA A 135 -3.17 -8.71 2.14
CA ALA A 135 -2.89 -7.61 3.06
C ALA A 135 -4.00 -7.52 4.12
N CYS A 136 -3.62 -7.49 5.40
CA CYS A 136 -4.48 -7.61 6.58
C CYS A 136 -4.14 -6.52 7.61
N GLU A 137 -5.00 -6.28 8.60
CA GLU A 137 -4.74 -5.25 9.61
C GLU A 137 -3.57 -5.66 10.55
N PRO A 138 -2.89 -4.69 11.20
CA PRO A 138 -1.75 -4.97 12.08
C PRO A 138 -2.03 -5.99 13.18
N LEU A 139 -3.25 -5.97 13.76
CA LEU A 139 -3.65 -6.96 14.76
C LEU A 139 -3.63 -8.38 14.19
N SER A 140 -4.18 -8.58 12.99
CA SER A 140 -4.20 -9.90 12.34
C SER A 140 -2.79 -10.39 12.02
N VAL A 141 -1.89 -9.49 11.62
CA VAL A 141 -0.46 -9.81 11.47
C VAL A 141 0.13 -10.27 12.80
N ALA A 142 -0.07 -9.50 13.87
CA ALA A 142 0.46 -9.81 15.20
C ALA A 142 -0.06 -11.17 15.71
N GLN A 143 -1.35 -11.43 15.58
CA GLN A 143 -1.97 -12.70 15.99
C GLN A 143 -1.41 -13.88 15.20
N ARG A 144 -1.18 -13.73 13.89
CA ARG A 144 -0.55 -14.77 13.06
C ARG A 144 0.89 -15.04 13.47
N VAL A 145 1.69 -13.99 13.67
CA VAL A 145 3.08 -14.15 14.12
C VAL A 145 3.12 -14.80 15.49
N PHE A 146 2.25 -14.37 16.41
CA PHE A 146 2.11 -14.97 17.72
C PHE A 146 1.75 -16.46 17.63
N ALA A 147 0.77 -16.82 16.79
CA ALA A 147 0.36 -18.21 16.59
C ALA A 147 1.49 -19.08 16.00
N LEU A 148 2.27 -18.54 15.05
CA LEU A 148 3.44 -19.23 14.47
C LEU A 148 4.54 -19.45 15.51
N ALA A 149 4.80 -18.46 16.35
CA ALA A 149 5.77 -18.56 17.43
C ALA A 149 5.32 -19.54 18.52
N LYS A 150 4.02 -19.54 18.85
CA LYS A 150 3.45 -20.34 19.94
C LYS A 150 3.58 -21.85 19.74
N VAL A 151 3.79 -22.33 18.52
CA VAL A 151 3.87 -23.77 18.24
C VAL A 151 4.99 -24.44 19.02
N ASP A 152 6.17 -23.83 19.05
CA ASP A 152 7.35 -24.38 19.73
C ASP A 152 7.88 -23.47 20.85
N LEU A 153 7.39 -22.22 20.96
CA LEU A 153 7.73 -21.29 22.03
C LEU A 153 6.50 -21.05 22.90
N PRO A 154 6.46 -21.49 24.18
CA PRO A 154 5.24 -21.43 25.00
C PRO A 154 4.81 -20.00 25.37
N LYS A 155 5.73 -19.03 25.28
CA LYS A 155 5.55 -17.66 25.77
C LYS A 155 6.11 -16.64 24.77
N PRO A 156 5.60 -16.58 23.53
CA PRO A 156 6.05 -15.59 22.58
C PRO A 156 5.53 -14.21 22.97
N ILE A 157 6.30 -13.16 22.67
CA ILE A 157 5.95 -11.79 23.03
C ILE A 157 6.01 -10.92 21.78
N ILE A 158 4.87 -10.33 21.40
CA ILE A 158 4.78 -9.40 20.28
C ILE A 158 4.42 -8.03 20.84
N LEU A 159 5.29 -7.06 20.62
CA LEU A 159 5.18 -5.73 21.22
C LEU A 159 4.62 -4.71 20.25
N ALA A 160 4.98 -4.77 18.96
CA ALA A 160 4.52 -3.81 17.96
C ALA A 160 4.65 -4.36 16.53
N ILE A 161 3.87 -3.79 15.61
CA ILE A 161 3.84 -4.13 14.18
C ILE A 161 3.88 -2.85 13.35
N ALA A 162 4.79 -2.75 12.38
CA ALA A 162 4.87 -1.61 11.47
C ALA A 162 5.05 -2.03 10.00
N PRO A 163 4.66 -1.17 9.05
CA PRO A 163 4.97 -1.39 7.64
C PRO A 163 6.49 -1.31 7.39
N PRO A 164 7.02 -2.07 6.41
CA PRO A 164 8.44 -2.09 6.07
C PRO A 164 8.90 -0.87 5.25
N SER A 165 8.01 0.09 4.96
CA SER A 165 8.23 1.20 4.03
C SER A 165 8.80 2.47 4.67
N LEU A 166 9.02 2.49 5.98
CA LEU A 166 9.48 3.66 6.73
C LEU A 166 10.78 3.33 7.48
N ASP A 167 11.56 4.36 7.80
CA ASP A 167 12.54 4.27 8.88
C ASP A 167 11.84 3.69 10.11
N ALA A 168 12.38 2.63 10.74
CA ALA A 168 11.64 1.86 11.73
C ALA A 168 11.13 2.76 12.85
N GLU A 169 11.95 3.73 13.31
CA GLU A 169 11.53 4.67 14.34
C GLU A 169 10.30 5.48 13.90
N GLN A 170 10.27 5.98 12.66
CA GLN A 170 9.10 6.69 12.14
C GLN A 170 7.90 5.77 11.91
N ALA A 171 8.15 4.52 11.49
CA ALA A 171 7.14 3.52 11.20
C ALA A 171 6.29 3.17 12.43
N PHE A 172 6.92 3.10 13.60
CA PHE A 172 6.25 2.79 14.87
C PHE A 172 5.67 4.02 15.57
N LEU A 173 6.17 5.22 15.29
CA LEU A 173 5.71 6.47 15.89
C LEU A 173 4.52 7.10 15.15
N CYS A 174 4.31 6.77 13.88
CA CYS A 174 3.10 7.17 13.16
C CYS A 174 1.90 6.34 13.63
N SER A 175 0.95 6.98 14.33
CA SER A 175 -0.38 6.42 14.67
C SER A 175 -1.20 5.97 13.44
N ALA A 176 -0.73 6.29 12.23
CA ALA A 176 -1.37 6.07 10.96
C ALA A 176 -0.90 4.78 10.26
N VAL A 177 -0.72 3.67 10.98
CA VAL A 177 -0.71 2.35 10.30
C VAL A 177 -2.15 2.04 9.90
N THR A 178 -2.61 2.69 8.82
CA THR A 178 -3.91 2.48 8.18
C THR A 178 -3.80 1.55 6.97
N SER A 179 -2.58 1.18 6.61
CA SER A 179 -2.32 0.30 5.49
C SER A 179 -2.44 -1.15 5.91
N LYS A 180 -3.24 -1.90 5.16
CA LYS A 180 -3.23 -3.35 5.21
C LYS A 180 -1.83 -3.85 4.89
N LEU A 181 -1.33 -4.74 5.73
CA LEU A 181 0.03 -5.26 5.70
C LEU A 181 0.03 -6.70 5.19
N LYS A 182 0.88 -6.98 4.21
CA LYS A 182 1.23 -8.35 3.81
C LYS A 182 2.55 -8.81 4.43
N SER A 183 3.46 -7.85 4.59
CA SER A 183 4.76 -7.98 5.23
C SER A 183 4.91 -6.88 6.26
N ALA A 184 5.63 -7.12 7.34
CA ALA A 184 5.74 -6.19 8.45
C ALA A 184 7.09 -6.27 9.16
N LEU A 185 7.45 -5.18 9.83
CA LEU A 185 8.44 -5.18 10.90
C LEU A 185 7.71 -5.54 12.20
N VAL A 186 8.26 -6.50 12.94
CA VAL A 186 7.67 -7.03 14.16
C VAL A 186 8.66 -6.80 15.30
N VAL A 187 8.23 -6.08 16.32
CA VAL A 187 8.99 -5.92 17.57
C VAL A 187 8.63 -7.05 18.51
N THR A 188 9.63 -7.77 18.99
CA THR A 188 9.45 -8.99 19.79
C THR A 188 10.59 -9.16 20.78
N ASP A 189 10.52 -10.14 21.69
CA ASP A 189 11.63 -10.49 22.57
C ASP A 189 12.69 -11.33 21.83
N LYS A 190 13.92 -11.35 22.34
CA LYS A 190 15.05 -12.11 21.77
C LYS A 190 14.75 -13.59 21.51
N ASN A 191 13.96 -14.26 22.35
CA ASN A 191 13.68 -15.69 22.16
C ASN A 191 12.73 -15.91 20.99
N THR A 192 11.66 -15.10 20.91
CA THR A 192 10.74 -15.14 19.78
C THR A 192 11.45 -14.77 18.48
N ALA A 193 12.30 -13.74 18.47
CA ALA A 193 13.10 -13.38 17.30
C ALA A 193 14.01 -14.53 16.85
N LYS A 194 14.78 -15.12 17.77
CA LYS A 194 15.66 -16.26 17.46
C LYS A 194 14.89 -17.45 16.91
N TYR A 195 13.73 -17.76 17.49
CA TYR A 195 12.86 -18.82 16.98
C TYR A 195 12.41 -18.52 15.55
N MET A 196 11.80 -17.35 15.31
CA MET A 196 11.27 -16.95 14.01
C MET A 196 12.36 -16.94 12.93
N LEU A 197 13.54 -16.38 13.25
CA LEU A 197 14.69 -16.34 12.35
C LEU A 197 15.24 -17.73 12.05
N SER A 198 15.29 -18.65 13.02
CA SER A 198 15.77 -20.01 12.77
C SER A 198 14.80 -20.83 11.92
N ARG A 199 13.49 -20.64 12.12
CA ARG A 199 12.44 -21.49 11.54
C ARG A 199 11.99 -21.02 10.16
N PHE A 200 11.88 -19.71 9.99
CA PHE A 200 11.38 -19.08 8.78
C PHE A 200 12.48 -18.28 8.09
N ASN A 201 13.74 -18.72 8.19
CA ASN A 201 14.86 -18.02 7.55
C ASN A 201 14.63 -17.83 6.05
N TRP A 202 15.38 -16.90 5.47
CA TRP A 202 15.29 -16.59 4.04
C TRP A 202 15.90 -17.66 3.11
N ALA A 203 16.73 -18.55 3.66
CA ALA A 203 17.53 -19.51 2.89
C ALA A 203 16.75 -20.74 2.40
N LEU A 204 15.43 -20.81 2.66
CA LEU A 204 14.50 -21.84 2.19
C LEU A 204 14.82 -23.28 2.60
N ASP A 205 15.86 -23.54 3.42
CA ASP A 205 16.07 -24.88 3.97
C ASP A 205 14.94 -25.21 4.95
N ARG A 206 14.09 -26.10 4.46
CA ARG A 206 12.83 -26.51 5.05
C ARG A 206 12.81 -28.02 5.28
N SER A 207 13.98 -28.66 5.29
CA SER A 207 14.15 -30.10 5.58
C SER A 207 13.46 -30.55 6.87
N TRP A 208 13.26 -29.63 7.81
CA TRP A 208 12.51 -29.86 9.02
C TRP A 208 11.01 -30.12 8.83
N LEU A 209 10.40 -29.73 7.71
CA LEU A 209 8.97 -29.96 7.42
C LEU A 209 8.66 -31.44 7.17
N ASP A 210 9.59 -32.17 6.56
CA ASP A 210 9.37 -33.57 6.17
C ASP A 210 9.41 -34.54 7.37
N SER A 211 9.91 -34.09 8.51
CA SER A 211 10.26 -34.96 9.63
C SER A 211 9.20 -35.07 10.74
N LYS A 212 8.10 -34.31 10.71
CA LYS A 212 7.08 -34.29 11.79
C LYS A 212 5.66 -33.97 11.28
N GLN A 213 4.64 -34.35 12.06
CA GLN A 213 3.30 -33.76 11.98
C GLN A 213 3.39 -32.26 12.33
N VAL A 214 3.68 -31.44 11.33
CA VAL A 214 3.74 -29.98 11.48
C VAL A 214 2.30 -29.46 11.62
N SER A 215 2.09 -28.52 12.55
CA SER A 215 0.79 -27.83 12.68
C SER A 215 0.35 -27.22 11.34
N HIS A 216 -0.95 -27.30 11.04
CA HIS A 216 -1.53 -26.71 9.83
C HIS A 216 -1.14 -25.23 9.67
N LEU A 217 -1.05 -24.47 10.76
CA LEU A 217 -0.63 -23.06 10.74
C LEU A 217 0.77 -22.86 10.16
N ILE A 218 1.72 -23.72 10.54
CA ILE A 218 3.09 -23.66 10.03
C ILE A 218 3.12 -24.11 8.57
N SER A 219 2.38 -25.18 8.24
CA SER A 219 2.22 -25.63 6.86
C SER A 219 1.70 -24.49 5.97
N ASP A 220 0.63 -23.81 6.39
CA ASP A 220 0.03 -22.70 5.66
C ASP A 220 1.00 -21.52 5.50
N ALA A 221 1.72 -21.13 6.55
CA ALA A 221 2.74 -20.08 6.46
C ALA A 221 3.88 -20.46 5.50
N VAL A 222 4.30 -21.73 5.52
CA VAL A 222 5.32 -22.25 4.62
C VAL A 222 4.82 -22.21 3.17
N TYR A 223 3.58 -22.62 2.90
CA TYR A 223 2.94 -22.53 1.58
C TYR A 223 2.76 -21.08 1.11
N ALA A 224 2.40 -20.18 2.02
CA ALA A 224 2.32 -18.73 1.77
C ALA A 224 3.69 -18.08 1.57
N GLN A 225 4.78 -18.86 1.68
CA GLN A 225 6.16 -18.42 1.56
C GLN A 225 6.52 -17.36 2.60
N THR A 226 6.03 -17.51 3.83
CA THR A 226 6.46 -16.68 4.95
C THR A 226 7.96 -16.82 5.18
N ARG A 227 8.64 -15.69 5.32
CA ARG A 227 10.10 -15.60 5.54
C ARG A 227 10.42 -14.51 6.54
N CYS A 228 11.52 -14.67 7.27
CA CYS A 228 12.00 -13.76 8.28
C CYS A 228 13.43 -13.32 7.98
N LEU A 229 13.74 -12.06 8.32
CA LEU A 229 15.08 -11.49 8.33
C LEU A 229 15.31 -10.71 9.61
N ALA A 230 16.55 -10.71 10.10
CA ALA A 230 16.96 -9.77 11.12
C ALA A 230 16.84 -8.35 10.56
N TYR A 231 16.51 -7.37 11.40
CA TYR A 231 16.29 -6.01 10.92
C TYR A 231 17.50 -5.43 10.18
N ALA A 232 18.72 -5.66 10.66
CA ALA A 232 19.95 -5.23 10.00
C ALA A 232 20.09 -5.82 8.58
N ASP A 233 19.79 -7.12 8.40
CA ASP A 233 19.83 -7.78 7.09
C ASP A 233 18.75 -7.23 6.15
N PHE A 234 17.57 -6.94 6.69
CA PHE A 234 16.49 -6.31 5.95
C PHE A 234 16.90 -4.91 5.47
N GLN A 235 17.43 -4.07 6.36
CA GLN A 235 17.93 -2.73 6.02
C GLN A 235 19.00 -2.80 4.93
N HIS A 236 19.99 -3.68 5.11
CA HIS A 236 21.05 -3.86 4.12
C HIS A 236 20.50 -4.22 2.73
N ARG A 237 19.52 -5.14 2.66
CA ARG A 237 18.87 -5.52 1.40
C ARG A 237 18.00 -4.40 0.82
N ALA A 238 17.31 -3.64 1.68
CA ALA A 238 16.52 -2.49 1.25
C ALA A 238 17.44 -1.42 0.61
N ASP A 239 18.59 -1.14 1.22
CA ASP A 239 19.59 -0.21 0.69
C ASP A 239 20.17 -0.69 -0.64
N GLN A 240 20.52 -1.98 -0.74
CA GLN A 240 20.97 -2.59 -1.99
C GLN A 240 19.92 -2.45 -3.09
N TYR A 241 18.65 -2.70 -2.78
CA TYR A 241 17.56 -2.58 -3.73
C TYR A 241 17.35 -1.12 -4.18
N GLN A 242 17.40 -0.16 -3.25
CA GLN A 242 17.31 1.26 -3.59
C GLN A 242 18.50 1.74 -4.43
N ALA A 243 19.71 1.27 -4.13
CA ALA A 243 20.89 1.55 -4.94
C ALA A 243 20.74 1.00 -6.36
N TRP A 244 20.31 -0.26 -6.49
CA TRP A 244 20.03 -0.88 -7.78
C TRP A 244 18.93 -0.16 -8.57
N GLN A 245 17.85 0.27 -7.91
CA GLN A 245 16.78 1.06 -8.56
C GLN A 245 17.32 2.38 -9.12
N ARG A 246 18.14 3.11 -8.35
CA ARG A 246 18.79 4.35 -8.80
C ARG A 246 19.67 4.10 -10.02
N GLU A 247 20.45 3.03 -10.00
CA GLU A 247 21.28 2.63 -11.12
C GLU A 247 20.44 2.30 -12.37
N LEU A 248 19.37 1.54 -12.21
CA LEU A 248 18.46 1.17 -13.31
C LEU A 248 17.82 2.41 -13.95
N ILE A 249 17.37 3.36 -13.13
CA ILE A 249 16.82 4.64 -13.60
C ILE A 249 17.88 5.42 -14.39
N HIS A 250 19.11 5.53 -13.86
CA HIS A 250 20.20 6.22 -14.53
C HIS A 250 20.55 5.57 -15.89
N ARG A 251 20.64 4.23 -15.94
CA ARG A 251 20.86 3.48 -17.18
C ARG A 251 19.76 3.73 -18.21
N ASN A 252 18.49 3.76 -17.78
CA ASN A 252 17.36 4.03 -18.65
C ASN A 252 17.35 5.47 -19.18
N ILE A 253 17.69 6.46 -18.35
CA ILE A 253 17.83 7.86 -18.76
C ILE A 253 18.92 7.99 -19.82
N HIS A 254 20.10 7.41 -19.57
CA HIS A 254 21.23 7.46 -20.51
C HIS A 254 20.93 6.73 -21.83
N ALA A 255 20.26 5.57 -21.78
CA ALA A 255 19.82 4.86 -22.98
C ALA A 255 18.80 5.67 -23.79
N ALA A 256 17.88 6.38 -23.12
CA ALA A 256 16.91 7.26 -23.78
C ALA A 256 17.60 8.47 -24.45
N GLN A 257 18.54 9.12 -23.76
CA GLN A 257 19.34 10.22 -24.31
C GLN A 257 20.10 9.78 -25.57
N LYS A 258 20.75 8.61 -25.54
CA LYS A 258 21.44 8.05 -26.71
C LYS A 258 20.51 7.84 -27.90
N ARG A 259 19.27 7.40 -27.71
CA ARG A 259 18.29 7.24 -28.81
C ARG A 259 17.87 8.56 -29.42
N VAL A 260 17.73 9.61 -28.61
CA VAL A 260 17.42 10.96 -29.10
C VAL A 260 18.57 11.51 -29.94
N HIS A 261 19.82 11.31 -29.50
CA HIS A 261 21.00 11.77 -30.25
C HIS A 261 21.38 10.89 -31.45
N ALA A 262 21.00 9.61 -31.44
CA ALA A 262 21.27 8.66 -32.52
C ALA A 262 20.18 8.59 -33.59
N THR A 263 19.28 9.58 -33.67
CA THR A 263 18.36 9.75 -34.82
C THR A 263 18.95 10.82 -35.74
N PRO A 264 19.77 10.48 -36.75
CA PRO A 264 20.23 11.46 -37.70
C PRO A 264 19.07 11.82 -38.62
N SER A 265 18.94 13.10 -38.93
CA SER A 265 18.08 13.66 -39.97
C SER A 265 18.43 13.09 -41.35
N SER A 266 18.09 11.84 -41.60
CA SER A 266 18.12 11.20 -42.91
C SER A 266 16.81 11.51 -43.65
N ASN A 267 16.60 12.78 -43.96
CA ASN A 267 15.62 13.24 -44.96
C ASN A 267 16.27 14.38 -45.76
N LEU A 268 17.38 14.08 -46.43
CA LEU A 268 17.81 14.85 -47.61
C LEU A 268 17.24 14.14 -48.84
N MET A 269 16.02 14.51 -49.23
CA MET A 269 15.51 14.24 -50.57
C MET A 269 16.26 15.14 -51.55
N THR A 270 17.06 14.53 -52.41
CA THR A 270 17.60 15.13 -53.64
C THR A 270 16.45 15.51 -54.59
N PRO A 271 16.36 16.76 -55.07
CA PRO A 271 15.45 17.13 -56.14
C PRO A 271 16.10 16.83 -57.49
N THR A 272 15.57 15.85 -58.22
CA THR A 272 15.89 15.65 -59.64
C THR A 272 15.18 16.70 -60.49
N SER A 273 15.99 17.48 -61.20
CA SER A 273 15.61 18.43 -62.23
C SER A 273 15.24 17.73 -63.55
N SER A 274 14.10 18.07 -64.14
CA SER A 274 13.91 18.07 -65.59
C SER A 274 12.89 19.14 -66.00
N SER A 275 13.35 20.01 -66.88
CA SER A 275 12.79 21.21 -67.48
C SER A 275 11.73 20.94 -68.56
N ASP A 276 10.70 21.80 -68.68
CA ASP A 276 10.34 22.60 -69.89
C ASP A 276 8.96 23.35 -69.77
N PRO A 277 8.64 24.38 -70.61
CA PRO A 277 8.26 25.71 -70.11
C PRO A 277 6.79 26.20 -70.33
N LEU A 278 6.47 27.29 -69.61
CA LEU A 278 5.29 28.21 -69.57
C LEU A 278 5.00 28.99 -70.90
N PRO A 279 3.92 29.82 -71.09
CA PRO A 279 3.04 30.58 -70.13
C PRO A 279 1.54 30.77 -70.59
N PRO A 280 0.77 31.83 -70.18
CA PRO A 280 0.36 32.39 -68.86
C PRO A 280 -1.19 32.24 -68.63
N THR A 281 -1.87 32.53 -67.51
CA THR A 281 -2.12 33.87 -66.92
C THR A 281 -3.06 33.72 -65.69
N THR A 282 -2.67 34.34 -64.57
CA THR A 282 -3.49 34.95 -63.48
C THR A 282 -4.78 34.28 -62.97
N SER A 283 -4.77 33.86 -61.71
CA SER A 283 -5.39 34.62 -60.60
C SER A 283 -5.22 33.91 -59.25
N LYS A 284 -5.12 34.74 -58.21
CA LYS A 284 -4.69 34.43 -56.85
C LYS A 284 -5.66 33.52 -56.10
N THR A 285 -5.15 32.51 -55.44
CA THR A 285 -5.69 32.05 -54.14
C THR A 285 -4.56 31.48 -53.30
N ALA A 286 -4.33 32.10 -52.15
CA ALA A 286 -3.29 31.72 -51.21
C ALA A 286 -3.58 30.33 -50.63
N SER A 287 -2.87 29.32 -51.12
CA SER A 287 -2.87 27.97 -50.55
C SER A 287 -2.12 28.01 -49.21
N LYS A 288 -2.93 28.08 -48.16
CA LYS A 288 -2.58 27.94 -46.75
C LYS A 288 -1.78 26.64 -46.57
N LYS A 289 -0.51 26.79 -46.19
CA LYS A 289 0.40 25.72 -45.77
C LYS A 289 -0.33 24.86 -44.73
N THR A 290 -0.75 23.67 -45.10
CA THR A 290 -1.49 22.76 -44.22
C THR A 290 -0.50 22.22 -43.21
N GLU A 291 -0.54 22.74 -41.98
CA GLU A 291 0.13 22.13 -40.84
C GLU A 291 -0.37 20.68 -40.69
N PRO A 292 0.50 19.70 -40.36
CA PRO A 292 0.05 18.36 -40.06
C PRO A 292 -0.90 18.46 -38.87
N SER A 293 -2.17 18.12 -39.08
CA SER A 293 -3.18 18.07 -38.03
C SER A 293 -2.76 16.99 -37.02
N GLN A 294 -2.07 17.41 -35.95
CA GLN A 294 -1.90 16.59 -34.75
C GLN A 294 -3.29 16.40 -34.13
N SER A 295 -3.99 15.37 -34.61
CA SER A 295 -5.28 14.97 -34.06
C SER A 295 -5.02 14.30 -32.71
N TYR A 296 -5.30 15.04 -31.64
CA TYR A 296 -5.32 14.49 -30.29
C TYR A 296 -6.53 13.54 -30.13
N PRO A 297 -6.47 12.58 -29.19
CA PRO A 297 -7.59 11.68 -28.93
C PRO A 297 -8.84 12.44 -28.52
N SER A 298 -9.90 12.29 -29.31
CA SER A 298 -11.20 12.91 -29.05
C SER A 298 -12.02 12.12 -28.02
N GLU A 299 -12.91 12.83 -27.32
CA GLU A 299 -13.86 12.29 -26.34
C GLU A 299 -13.20 11.57 -25.16
N THR A 300 -11.95 11.93 -24.83
CA THR A 300 -11.18 11.28 -23.76
C THR A 300 -11.09 12.09 -22.47
N ILE A 301 -11.64 13.30 -22.45
CA ILE A 301 -11.51 14.23 -21.33
C ILE A 301 -12.87 14.42 -20.66
N VAL A 302 -12.93 14.12 -19.35
CA VAL A 302 -14.12 14.29 -18.52
C VAL A 302 -13.92 15.48 -17.59
N VAL A 303 -14.90 16.36 -17.50
CA VAL A 303 -14.97 17.45 -16.52
C VAL A 303 -15.90 17.05 -15.39
N LEU A 304 -15.43 17.21 -14.16
CA LEU A 304 -16.21 17.05 -12.95
C LEU A 304 -16.42 18.44 -12.32
N GLN A 305 -17.66 18.78 -11.99
CA GLN A 305 -18.00 20.06 -11.38
C GLN A 305 -18.17 19.90 -9.86
N ASN A 306 -17.87 20.96 -9.10
CA ASN A 306 -18.03 21.01 -7.64
C ASN A 306 -17.22 19.94 -6.89
N ALA A 307 -16.03 19.61 -7.37
CA ALA A 307 -15.14 18.75 -6.62
C ALA A 307 -14.75 19.43 -5.30
N LYS A 308 -14.83 18.69 -4.18
CA LYS A 308 -14.25 19.11 -2.89
C LYS A 308 -12.78 19.46 -3.14
N LYS A 309 -12.21 20.45 -2.41
CA LYS A 309 -10.79 20.80 -2.50
C LYS A 309 -9.93 19.61 -2.06
N VAL A 310 -9.60 18.75 -3.00
CA VAL A 310 -8.73 17.58 -2.83
C VAL A 310 -7.55 17.76 -3.77
N ASP A 311 -6.37 17.33 -3.35
CA ASP A 311 -5.18 17.39 -4.19
C ASP A 311 -5.31 16.44 -5.40
N SER A 312 -4.60 16.76 -6.48
CA SER A 312 -4.66 16.00 -7.75
C SER A 312 -4.17 14.54 -7.64
N ALA A 313 -3.28 14.22 -6.69
CA ALA A 313 -2.70 12.89 -6.54
C ALA A 313 -3.67 11.93 -5.84
N THR A 314 -4.27 12.39 -4.75
CA THR A 314 -5.32 11.71 -4.00
C THR A 314 -6.55 11.49 -4.88
N PHE A 315 -6.96 12.51 -5.65
CA PHE A 315 -8.08 12.36 -6.57
C PHE A 315 -7.80 11.35 -7.68
N LYS A 316 -6.58 11.34 -8.22
CA LYS A 316 -6.15 10.34 -9.20
C LYS A 316 -6.13 8.92 -8.63
N ALA A 317 -5.68 8.74 -7.38
CA ALA A 317 -5.64 7.44 -6.73
C ALA A 317 -7.06 6.85 -6.54
N GLU A 318 -8.02 7.67 -6.11
CA GLU A 318 -9.42 7.23 -5.99
C GLU A 318 -10.04 6.90 -7.34
N LEU A 319 -9.85 7.74 -8.36
CA LEU A 319 -10.35 7.43 -9.70
C LEU A 319 -9.71 6.17 -10.28
N ALA A 320 -8.42 5.93 -10.01
CA ALA A 320 -7.73 4.71 -10.42
C ALA A 320 -8.22 3.45 -9.68
N ARG A 321 -8.80 3.60 -8.48
CA ARG A 321 -9.48 2.50 -7.76
C ARG A 321 -10.81 2.14 -8.43
N LEU A 322 -11.54 3.15 -8.93
CA LEU A 322 -12.82 2.95 -9.63
C LEU A 322 -12.62 2.41 -11.04
N LEU A 323 -11.64 2.94 -11.78
CA LEU A 323 -11.31 2.54 -13.15
C LEU A 323 -9.80 2.25 -13.28
N PRO A 324 -9.36 1.03 -12.91
CA PRO A 324 -7.95 0.64 -12.98
C PRO A 324 -7.38 0.76 -14.39
N ASN A 325 -6.20 1.39 -14.51
CA ASN A 325 -5.49 1.63 -15.77
C ASN A 325 -6.24 2.48 -16.81
N CYS A 326 -7.35 3.11 -16.45
CA CYS A 326 -8.14 3.93 -17.35
C CYS A 326 -7.86 5.43 -17.21
N ILE A 327 -7.18 5.86 -16.15
CA ILE A 327 -6.95 7.28 -15.83
C ILE A 327 -5.50 7.66 -16.06
N ASP A 328 -5.30 8.62 -16.94
CA ASP A 328 -3.99 9.04 -17.39
C ASP A 328 -3.44 10.21 -16.58
N TYR A 329 -4.29 11.23 -16.44
CA TYR A 329 -3.91 12.53 -15.93
C TYR A 329 -5.12 13.19 -15.29
N VAL A 330 -4.88 13.88 -14.17
CA VAL A 330 -5.90 14.62 -13.44
C VAL A 330 -5.36 16.02 -13.20
N GLN A 331 -6.16 17.02 -13.54
CA GLN A 331 -5.87 18.43 -13.36
C GLN A 331 -7.00 19.06 -12.58
N VAL A 332 -6.66 19.65 -11.43
CA VAL A 332 -7.62 20.30 -10.54
C VAL A 332 -7.48 21.80 -10.73
N GLU A 333 -8.55 22.47 -11.15
CA GLU A 333 -8.61 23.92 -11.37
C GLU A 333 -9.84 24.50 -10.68
N ASN A 334 -9.63 25.28 -9.62
CA ASN A 334 -10.69 25.91 -8.84
C ASN A 334 -11.77 24.90 -8.38
N THR A 335 -12.95 24.94 -8.98
CA THR A 335 -14.11 24.07 -8.69
C THR A 335 -14.32 22.98 -9.74
N GLN A 336 -13.40 22.87 -10.71
CA GLN A 336 -13.47 21.91 -11.81
C GLN A 336 -12.28 20.94 -11.76
N VAL A 337 -12.55 19.69 -12.10
CA VAL A 337 -11.50 18.68 -12.27
C VAL A 337 -11.57 18.12 -13.67
N PHE A 338 -10.48 18.23 -14.40
CA PHE A 338 -10.30 17.66 -15.73
C PHE A 338 -9.59 16.31 -15.59
N VAL A 339 -10.27 15.26 -16.00
CA VAL A 339 -9.78 13.89 -15.95
C VAL A 339 -9.55 13.41 -17.37
N ARG A 340 -8.29 13.13 -17.72
CA ARG A 340 -7.98 12.46 -18.97
C ARG A 340 -8.07 10.96 -18.78
N CYS A 341 -8.92 10.34 -19.58
CA CYS A 341 -9.05 8.90 -19.68
C CYS A 341 -8.15 8.35 -20.78
N ALA A 342 -7.78 7.08 -20.67
CA ALA A 342 -6.96 6.38 -21.66
C ALA A 342 -7.71 6.17 -22.99
N THR A 343 -9.03 6.04 -22.93
CA THR A 343 -9.92 5.80 -24.09
C THR A 343 -11.25 6.56 -23.92
N ALA A 344 -11.97 6.75 -25.04
CA ALA A 344 -13.32 7.32 -25.01
C ALA A 344 -14.31 6.42 -24.24
N ASP A 345 -14.15 5.09 -24.31
CA ASP A 345 -14.93 4.14 -23.52
C ASP A 345 -14.73 4.33 -22.02
N ALA A 346 -13.49 4.59 -21.58
CA ALA A 346 -13.21 4.89 -20.18
C ALA A 346 -13.84 6.21 -19.74
N ALA A 347 -13.84 7.23 -20.60
CA ALA A 347 -14.51 8.50 -20.33
C ALA A 347 -16.03 8.31 -20.18
N ARG A 348 -16.66 7.52 -21.06
CA ARG A 348 -18.09 7.17 -20.96
C ARG A 348 -18.41 6.43 -19.67
N LYS A 349 -17.63 5.40 -19.32
CA LYS A 349 -17.78 4.66 -18.05
C LYS A 349 -17.66 5.57 -16.84
N LEU A 350 -16.71 6.52 -16.86
CA LEU A 350 -16.56 7.48 -15.77
C LEU A 350 -17.79 8.39 -15.64
N CYS A 351 -18.42 8.79 -16.75
CA CYS A 351 -19.66 9.56 -16.75
C CYS A 351 -20.87 8.76 -16.25
N GLU A 352 -20.90 7.45 -16.45
CA GLU A 352 -21.96 6.55 -15.99
C GLU A 352 -21.87 6.21 -14.49
N MET A 353 -20.72 6.45 -13.86
CA MET A 353 -20.51 6.16 -12.45
C MET A 353 -21.07 7.27 -11.54
N SER A 354 -22.02 6.92 -10.68
CA SER A 354 -22.45 7.78 -9.57
C SER A 354 -21.63 7.51 -8.32
N SER A 355 -20.93 8.51 -7.79
CA SER A 355 -20.28 8.43 -6.47
C SER A 355 -20.37 9.77 -5.74
N GLU A 356 -20.10 9.79 -4.43
CA GLU A 356 -20.07 11.00 -3.61
C GLU A 356 -19.06 12.05 -4.15
N PHE A 357 -18.09 11.64 -4.96
CA PHE A 357 -17.02 12.47 -5.50
C PHE A 357 -17.24 12.90 -6.96
N ILE A 358 -18.16 12.26 -7.67
CA ILE A 358 -18.41 12.48 -9.11
C ILE A 358 -19.76 13.19 -9.24
N VAL A 359 -19.71 14.51 -9.21
CA VAL A 359 -20.89 15.36 -9.37
C VAL A 359 -20.88 15.96 -10.77
N ARG A 360 -21.90 15.61 -11.58
CA ARG A 360 -22.13 16.10 -12.96
C ARG A 360 -20.93 15.89 -13.90
N PRO A 361 -20.52 14.65 -14.17
CA PRO A 361 -19.47 14.37 -15.14
C PRO A 361 -19.94 14.69 -16.56
N SER A 362 -19.12 15.41 -17.33
CA SER A 362 -19.38 15.66 -18.76
C SER A 362 -18.13 15.45 -19.60
N ILE A 363 -18.27 14.85 -20.79
CA ILE A 363 -17.17 14.68 -21.73
C ILE A 363 -16.97 15.99 -22.51
N LEU A 364 -15.75 16.51 -22.57
CA LEU A 364 -15.44 17.65 -23.42
C LEU A 364 -15.49 17.26 -24.89
N GLN A 365 -16.07 18.15 -25.70
CA GLN A 365 -16.18 17.97 -27.14
C GLN A 365 -15.89 19.27 -27.89
N GLY A 366 -15.52 19.14 -29.16
CA GLY A 366 -15.42 20.25 -30.10
C GLY A 366 -14.42 21.34 -29.66
N ALA A 367 -14.89 22.59 -29.59
CA ALA A 367 -14.04 23.75 -29.29
C ALA A 367 -13.47 23.71 -27.86
N GLN A 368 -14.21 23.18 -26.89
CA GLN A 368 -13.75 23.11 -25.49
C GLN A 368 -12.64 22.07 -25.31
N GLU A 369 -12.77 20.93 -25.97
CA GLU A 369 -11.73 19.90 -25.98
C GLU A 369 -10.43 20.43 -26.64
N ARG A 370 -10.57 21.17 -27.76
CA ARG A 370 -9.42 21.79 -28.43
C ARG A 370 -8.70 22.80 -27.54
N ALA A 371 -9.44 23.67 -26.87
CA ALA A 371 -8.88 24.65 -25.95
C ALA A 371 -8.15 23.99 -24.77
N TYR A 372 -8.67 22.86 -24.26
CA TYR A 372 -7.98 22.09 -23.23
C TYR A 372 -6.64 21.54 -23.74
N TRP A 373 -6.62 20.93 -24.93
CA TRP A 373 -5.40 20.42 -25.54
C TRP A 373 -4.39 21.51 -25.86
N GLU A 374 -4.80 22.76 -26.10
CA GLU A 374 -3.90 23.89 -26.32
C GLU A 374 -3.18 24.30 -25.02
N ASN A 375 -3.87 24.29 -23.89
CA ASN A 375 -3.37 24.80 -22.60
C ASN A 375 -2.62 23.79 -21.73
N ILE A 376 -2.73 22.48 -22.01
CA ILE A 376 -2.09 21.44 -21.18
C ILE A 376 -0.57 21.34 -21.41
N PRO A 377 0.25 20.96 -20.41
CA PRO A 377 1.70 20.84 -20.59
C PRO A 377 2.09 19.90 -21.75
N VAL A 378 3.11 20.30 -22.53
CA VAL A 378 3.61 19.56 -23.71
C VAL A 378 3.96 18.10 -23.39
N ARG A 379 4.51 17.83 -22.20
CA ARG A 379 4.81 16.47 -21.73
C ARG A 379 3.56 15.56 -21.70
N VAL A 380 2.40 16.14 -21.36
CA VAL A 380 1.12 15.43 -21.24
C VAL A 380 0.52 15.21 -22.63
N LYS A 381 0.61 16.21 -23.52
CA LYS A 381 0.25 16.08 -24.95
C LYS A 381 1.00 14.92 -25.62
N ASN A 382 2.33 14.91 -25.48
CA ASN A 382 3.19 13.86 -26.06
C ASN A 382 2.94 12.48 -25.46
N ALA A 383 2.52 12.40 -24.19
CA ALA A 383 2.14 11.12 -23.57
C ALA A 383 0.81 10.59 -24.14
N ALA A 384 -0.16 11.46 -24.41
CA ALA A 384 -1.44 11.07 -25.04
C ALA A 384 -1.24 10.59 -26.48
N LEU A 385 -0.49 11.34 -27.30
CA LEU A 385 -0.23 10.96 -28.69
C LEU A 385 0.45 9.59 -28.80
N ARG A 386 1.43 9.29 -27.92
CA ARG A 386 2.11 7.99 -27.88
C ARG A 386 1.22 6.81 -27.48
N ARG A 387 0.13 7.07 -26.77
CA ARG A 387 -0.84 6.04 -26.38
C ARG A 387 -1.90 5.83 -27.45
N ALA A 388 -2.33 6.90 -28.11
CA ALA A 388 -3.28 6.84 -29.22
C ALA A 388 -2.71 6.12 -30.45
N SER A 389 -1.39 6.11 -30.60
CA SER A 389 -0.68 5.39 -31.66
C SER A 389 -0.44 3.91 -31.36
N ARG A 390 -0.92 3.39 -30.22
CA ARG A 390 -0.88 1.97 -29.84
C ARG A 390 -2.27 1.39 -29.94
#